data_AF-A0A410K222-F1
#
_entry.id   AF-A0A410K222-F1
#
_cell.length_a   1.000
_cell.length_b   1.000
_cell.length_c   1.000
_cell.angle_alpha   90.00
_cell.angle_beta   90.00
_cell.angle_gamma   90.00
#
_symmetry.space_group_name_H-M   'P 1'
#
loop_
_entity.id
_entity.type
_entity.pdbx_description
1 polymer ?
#
loop_
_entity_poly.entity_id
_entity_poly.type
_entity_poly.pdbx_seq_one_letter_code
_entity_poly.pdbx_strand_id
1 'polypeptide(L)'
;MSTTGGVQLIPAVKGAAAGSIKVLLDLLGIFTWLIIIRALMSWVSPDPRNPVVQFVIAMTEPVMEPFRKIIPPLGFMDISPIILLIVIYFARMMLVSLIGLL
;
A
#
# COMPACT_ATOMS: atom_id res chain seq x y z
N MET A 1 -9.21 47.12 -2.92
CA MET A 1 -7.88 46.78 -3.46
C MET A 1 -7.58 45.34 -3.03
N SER A 2 -7.50 44.42 -3.99
CA SER A 2 -7.74 42.97 -3.86
C SER A 2 -6.45 42.14 -3.70
N THR A 3 -5.79 42.20 -2.54
CA THR A 3 -4.55 41.43 -2.30
C THR A 3 -4.76 40.06 -1.64
N THR A 4 -6.01 39.68 -1.33
CA THR A 4 -6.34 38.44 -0.60
C THR A 4 -6.17 37.15 -1.43
N GLY A 5 -6.11 37.26 -2.78
CA GLY A 5 -6.06 36.09 -3.67
C GLY A 5 -4.78 35.26 -3.55
N GLY A 6 -3.62 35.86 -3.27
CA GLY A 6 -2.34 35.13 -3.15
C GLY A 6 -2.13 34.44 -1.81
N VAL A 7 -2.65 35.02 -0.72
CA VAL A 7 -2.43 34.56 0.66
C VAL A 7 -3.22 33.28 0.98
N GLN A 8 -4.35 33.06 0.31
CA GLN A 8 -5.19 31.87 0.52
C GLN A 8 -4.75 30.66 -0.33
N LEU A 9 -3.92 30.85 -1.35
CA LEU A 9 -3.49 29.76 -2.24
C LEU A 9 -2.54 28.77 -1.54
N ILE A 10 -1.63 29.26 -0.69
CA ILE A 10 -0.64 28.40 -0.02
C ILE A 10 -1.31 27.43 0.98
N PRO A 11 -2.23 27.87 1.87
CA PRO A 11 -2.97 26.96 2.75
C PRO A 11 -3.89 26.00 1.99
N ALA A 12 -4.55 26.46 0.93
CA ALA A 12 -5.45 25.63 0.13
C ALA A 12 -4.69 24.49 -0.58
N VAL A 13 -3.55 24.79 -1.19
CA VAL A 13 -2.70 23.79 -1.86
C VAL A 13 -2.13 22.78 -0.85
N LYS A 14 -1.66 23.24 0.31
CA LYS A 14 -1.19 22.36 1.39
C LYS A 14 -2.29 21.42 1.89
N GLY A 15 -3.51 21.94 2.09
CA GLY A 15 -4.67 21.14 2.49
C GLY A 15 -5.05 20.08 1.45
N ALA A 16 -5.09 20.44 0.17
CA ALA A 16 -5.36 19.49 -0.92
C ALA A 16 -4.28 18.40 -1.04
N ALA A 17 -3.00 18.77 -0.90
CA ALA A 17 -1.89 17.83 -0.90
C ALA A 17 -1.96 16.86 0.29
N ALA A 18 -2.17 17.38 1.51
CA ALA A 18 -2.32 16.56 2.71
C ALA A 18 -3.52 15.59 2.61
N GLY A 19 -4.66 16.06 2.07
CA GLY A 19 -5.83 15.22 1.83
C GLY A 19 -5.54 14.08 0.85
N SER A 20 -4.85 14.37 -0.25
CA SER A 20 -4.46 13.37 -1.26
C SER A 20 -3.51 12.31 -0.67
N ILE A 21 -2.53 12.75 0.14
CA ILE A 21 -1.60 11.84 0.81
C ILE A 21 -2.35 10.96 1.82
N LYS A 22 -3.34 11.50 2.54
CA LYS A 22 -4.15 10.70 3.47
C LYS A 22 -4.92 9.60 2.74
N VAL A 23 -5.55 9.90 1.61
CA VAL A 23 -6.24 8.89 0.80
C VAL A 23 -5.27 7.78 0.38
N LEU A 24 -4.06 8.14 -0.06
CA LEU A 24 -3.03 7.16 -0.40
C LEU A 24 -2.61 6.30 0.80
N LEU A 25 -2.45 6.90 1.98
CA LEU A 25 -2.14 6.18 3.22
C LEU A 25 -3.24 5.19 3.59
N ASP A 26 -4.51 5.57 3.45
CA ASP A 26 -5.65 4.70 3.72
C ASP A 26 -5.67 3.51 2.74
N LEU A 27 -5.43 3.76 1.44
CA LEU A 27 -5.31 2.71 0.42
C LEU A 27 -4.15 1.74 0.68
N LEU A 28 -2.97 2.25 1.05
CA LEU A 28 -1.83 1.42 1.45
C LEU A 28 -2.16 0.58 2.69
N GLY A 29 -2.95 1.11 3.63
CA GLY A 29 -3.45 0.36 4.79
C GLY A 29 -4.32 -0.82 4.38
N ILE A 30 -5.28 -0.61 3.47
CA ILE A 30 -6.11 -1.69 2.92
C ILE A 30 -5.25 -2.73 2.19
N PHE A 31 -4.30 -2.26 1.38
CA PHE A 31 -3.41 -3.14 0.63
C PHE A 31 -2.50 -3.97 1.56
N THR A 32 -2.02 -3.39 2.67
CA THR A 32 -1.28 -4.11 3.72
C THR A 32 -2.08 -5.32 4.21
N TRP A 33 -3.37 -5.15 4.48
CA TRP A 33 -4.24 -6.26 4.90
C TRP A 33 -4.42 -7.30 3.79
N LEU A 34 -4.54 -6.89 2.52
CA LEU A 34 -4.58 -7.84 1.40
C LEU A 34 -3.30 -8.69 1.31
N ILE A 35 -2.14 -8.10 1.54
CA ILE A 35 -0.86 -8.82 1.57
C ILE A 35 -0.76 -9.76 2.78
N ILE A 36 -1.25 -9.34 3.96
CA ILE A 36 -1.34 -10.23 5.12
C ILE A 36 -2.25 -11.42 4.82
N ILE A 37 -3.42 -11.20 4.24
CA ILE A 37 -4.32 -12.27 3.81
C ILE A 37 -3.61 -13.16 2.78
N ARG A 38 -2.90 -12.60 1.81
CA ARG A 38 -2.11 -13.35 0.81
C ARG A 38 -1.07 -14.26 1.46
N ALA A 39 -0.39 -13.78 2.50
CA ALA A 39 0.56 -14.56 3.29
C ALA A 39 -0.13 -15.68 4.09
N LEU A 40 -1.31 -15.42 4.66
CA LEU A 40 -2.08 -16.46 5.36
C LEU A 40 -2.58 -17.53 4.37
N MET A 41 -3.02 -17.14 3.18
CA MET A 41 -3.46 -18.06 2.13
C MET A 41 -2.32 -18.98 1.66
N SER A 42 -1.06 -18.54 1.66
CA SER A 42 0.06 -19.43 1.31
C SER A 42 0.30 -20.49 2.38
N TRP A 43 -0.01 -20.22 3.65
CA TRP A 43 0.09 -21.20 4.73
C TRP A 43 -1.10 -22.16 4.74
N VAL A 44 -2.34 -21.65 4.71
CA VAL A 44 -3.54 -22.50 4.87
C VAL A 44 -4.00 -23.16 3.57
N SER A 45 -3.49 -22.72 2.42
CA SER A 45 -3.82 -23.25 1.08
C SER A 45 -5.33 -23.40 0.83
N PRO A 46 -6.11 -22.30 0.82
CA PRO A 46 -7.56 -22.33 0.66
C PRO A 46 -7.99 -22.76 -0.77
N ASP A 47 -9.26 -23.15 -0.96
CA ASP A 47 -9.78 -23.57 -2.29
C ASP A 47 -9.58 -22.45 -3.34
N PRO A 48 -8.80 -22.68 -4.42
CA PRO A 48 -8.55 -21.71 -5.47
C PRO A 48 -9.80 -21.27 -6.25
N ARG A 49 -10.90 -22.01 -6.16
CA ARG A 49 -12.18 -21.67 -6.81
C ARG A 49 -13.00 -20.64 -6.04
N ASN A 50 -12.61 -20.32 -4.81
CA ASN A 50 -13.29 -19.31 -4.02
C ASN A 50 -13.08 -17.91 -4.66
N PRO A 51 -14.16 -17.16 -5.00
CA PRO A 51 -14.05 -15.84 -5.60
C PRO A 51 -13.22 -14.85 -4.78
N VAL A 52 -13.25 -14.96 -3.45
CA VAL A 52 -12.46 -14.10 -2.55
C VAL A 52 -10.97 -14.41 -2.67
N VAL A 53 -10.60 -15.68 -2.78
CA VAL A 53 -9.19 -16.09 -2.98
C VAL A 53 -8.69 -15.56 -4.33
N GLN A 54 -9.48 -15.72 -5.39
CA GLN A 54 -9.12 -15.21 -6.72
C GLN A 54 -9.00 -13.68 -6.73
N PHE A 55 -9.90 -12.98 -6.04
CA PHE A 55 -9.83 -11.54 -5.90
C PHE A 55 -8.55 -11.10 -5.19
N VAL A 56 -8.21 -11.69 -4.05
CA VAL A 56 -6.99 -11.35 -3.30
C VAL A 56 -5.75 -11.65 -4.15
N ILE A 57 -5.70 -12.79 -4.83
CA ILE A 57 -4.60 -13.11 -5.73
C ILE A 57 -4.51 -12.05 -6.83
N ALA A 58 -5.58 -11.80 -7.57
CA ALA A 58 -5.57 -10.86 -8.70
C ALA A 58 -5.16 -9.42 -8.29
N MET A 59 -5.60 -8.95 -7.12
CA MET A 59 -5.24 -7.62 -6.63
C MET A 59 -3.78 -7.53 -6.14
N THR A 60 -3.25 -8.61 -5.57
CA THR A 60 -1.91 -8.60 -4.97
C THR A 60 -0.81 -9.04 -5.95
N GLU A 61 -1.14 -9.84 -6.96
CA GLU A 61 -0.19 -10.45 -7.89
C GLU A 61 0.70 -9.44 -8.64
N PRO A 62 0.19 -8.33 -9.22
CA PRO A 62 1.02 -7.40 -9.97
C PRO A 62 2.14 -6.77 -9.13
N VAL A 63 1.89 -6.60 -7.83
CA VAL A 63 2.87 -6.05 -6.89
C VAL A 63 3.75 -7.16 -6.32
N MET A 64 3.22 -8.37 -6.13
CA MET A 64 3.96 -9.51 -5.59
C MET A 64 4.94 -10.15 -6.59
N GLU A 65 4.60 -10.18 -7.87
CA GLU A 65 5.38 -10.85 -8.92
C GLU A 65 6.85 -10.33 -8.99
N PRO A 66 7.12 -9.01 -8.98
CA PRO A 66 8.49 -8.51 -8.95
C PRO A 66 9.28 -8.97 -7.72
N PHE A 67 8.63 -9.06 -6.55
CA PHE A 67 9.29 -9.47 -5.31
C PHE A 67 9.65 -10.95 -5.34
N ARG A 68 8.78 -11.81 -5.89
CA ARG A 68 9.08 -13.24 -6.09
C ARG A 68 10.22 -13.50 -7.08
N LYS A 69 10.41 -12.61 -8.06
CA LYS A 69 11.54 -12.70 -9.00
C LYS A 69 12.88 -12.40 -8.32
N ILE A 70 12.89 -11.51 -7.32
CA ILE A 70 14.09 -11.15 -6.56
C ILE A 70 14.37 -12.18 -5.47
N ILE A 71 13.33 -12.66 -4.80
CA ILE A 71 13.42 -13.61 -3.68
C ILE A 71 12.58 -14.84 -4.05
N PRO A 72 13.20 -15.87 -4.63
CA PRO A 72 12.51 -17.11 -4.93
C PRO A 72 11.87 -17.68 -3.66
N PRO A 73 10.67 -18.28 -3.75
CA PRO A 73 10.04 -18.91 -2.59
C PRO A 73 10.95 -19.98 -2.00
N LEU A 74 11.16 -19.94 -0.68
CA LEU A 74 11.96 -20.93 0.05
C LEU A 74 11.04 -22.12 0.39
N GLY A 75 10.87 -23.03 -0.57
CA GLY A 75 10.04 -24.23 -0.42
C GLY A 75 8.54 -23.93 -0.50
N PHE A 76 7.76 -24.37 0.50
CA PHE A 76 6.30 -24.24 0.51
C PHE A 76 5.79 -22.86 1.01
N MET A 77 6.66 -22.00 1.52
CA MET A 77 6.28 -20.71 2.10
C MET A 77 6.77 -19.55 1.23
N ASP A 78 5.82 -18.73 0.75
CA ASP A 78 6.14 -17.48 0.08
C ASP A 78 6.52 -16.43 1.14
N ILE A 79 7.81 -16.07 1.20
CA ILE A 79 8.35 -15.04 2.11
C ILE A 79 8.22 -13.63 1.50
N SER A 80 7.97 -13.54 0.19
CA SER A 80 7.78 -12.26 -0.52
C SER A 80 6.74 -11.32 0.12
N PRO A 81 5.62 -11.78 0.71
CA PRO A 81 4.68 -10.92 1.41
C PRO A 81 5.33 -10.16 2.57
N ILE A 82 6.24 -10.78 3.32
CA ILE A 82 6.92 -10.15 4.46
C ILE A 82 7.78 -8.99 3.97
N ILE A 83 8.54 -9.20 2.91
CA ILE A 83 9.41 -8.18 2.31
C ILE A 83 8.58 -7.03 1.75
N LEU A 84 7.46 -7.35 1.07
CA LEU A 84 6.54 -6.34 0.58
C LEU A 84 5.90 -5.53 1.73
N LEU A 85 5.55 -6.15 2.85
CA LEU A 85 5.05 -5.46 4.04
C LEU A 85 6.07 -4.48 4.62
N ILE A 86 7.36 -4.85 4.63
CA ILE A 86 8.45 -3.96 5.05
C ILE A 86 8.54 -2.75 4.12
N VAL A 87 8.48 -2.96 2.80
CA VAL A 87 8.50 -1.86 1.81
C VAL A 87 7.30 -0.92 2.00
N ILE A 88 6.09 -1.48 2.18
CA ILE A 88 4.89 -0.68 2.43
C ILE A 88 5.01 0.10 3.74
N TYR A 89 5.57 -0.48 4.80
CA TYR A 89 5.81 0.20 6.07
C TYR A 89 6.69 1.44 5.90
N PHE A 90 7.84 1.29 5.21
CA PHE A 90 8.72 2.44 4.94
C PHE A 90 8.04 3.49 4.05
N ALA A 91 7.31 3.07 3.02
CA ALA A 91 6.55 4.00 2.17
C ALA A 91 5.54 4.81 2.99
N ARG A 92 4.79 4.17 3.91
CA ARG A 92 3.84 4.86 4.79
C ARG A 92 4.55 5.83 5.74
N MET A 93 5.69 5.45 6.31
CA MET A 93 6.47 6.33 7.19
C MET A 93 6.93 7.60 6.44
N MET A 94 7.38 7.46 5.20
CA MET A 94 7.77 8.61 4.37
C MET A 94 6.58 9.52 4.05
N LEU A 95 5.42 8.95 3.70
CA LEU A 95 4.20 9.72 3.41
C LEU A 95 3.67 10.47 4.65
N VAL A 96 3.72 9.86 5.83
CA VAL A 96 3.35 10.54 7.09
C VAL A 96 4.31 11.70 7.40
N SER A 97 5.62 11.49 7.20
CA SER A 97 6.61 12.56 7.35
C SER A 97 6.33 13.74 6.42
N LEU A 98 5.96 13.47 5.16
CA LEU A 98 5.59 14.50 4.19
C LEU A 98 4.39 15.33 4.64
N ILE A 99 3.38 14.73 5.27
CA ILE A 99 2.25 15.50 5.84
C ILE A 99 2.74 16.46 6.93
N GLY A 100 3.68 16.04 7.79
CA GLY A 100 4.23 16.91 8.83
C GLY A 100 5.07 18.09 8.30
N LEU A 101 5.54 18.01 7.05
CA LEU A 101 6.30 19.06 6.35
C LEU A 101 5.39 20.07 5.62
N LEU A 102 4.17 19.67 5.28
CA LEU A 102 3.18 20.50 4.58
C LEU A 102 2.48 21.44 5.55
#